data_AF-T5A1L7-F1
#
_entry.id   AF-T5A1L7-F1
#
_cell.length_a   1.000
_cell.length_b   1.000
_cell.length_c   1.000
_cell.angle_alpha   90.00
_cell.angle_beta   90.00
_cell.angle_gamma   90.00
#
_symmetry.space_group_name_H-M   'P 1'
#
loop_
_entity.id
_entity.type
_entity.pdbx_description
1 polymer ?
#
loop_
_entity_poly.entity_id
_entity_poly.type
_entity_poly.pdbx_seq_one_letter_code
_entity_poly.pdbx_strand_id
1 'polypeptide(L)'
;MARGEAEACCLIQAVATKLLARPGHPVLTQDYLERTQLHRQHVDFFDDGHHHLGKLWAGSGLLARTLDVVTGPRRLDWALVDVEASRQASNQVPAREFWRATPNIHPTMSLAPYGEPLRQSTAAEALNTFKSGQIAYKVGATSGATVGEYSNYRSVVFMDHDSHVAQSHTNEDVSRSPTFEHVFIAGNGAIKPFATHGDCGAVVFDEEGQVVGLVFGGRTPEQTGLGAVVLVSPIEDVFRSIKEISRNTIKDVRIAL
;
A
#
# COMPACT_ATOMS: atom_id res chain seq x y z
N MET A 1 1.87 -34.79 -15.61
CA MET A 1 1.45 -34.46 -14.23
C MET A 1 2.54 -33.59 -13.64
N ALA A 2 2.43 -32.28 -13.77
CA ALA A 2 3.35 -31.31 -13.18
C ALA A 2 2.49 -30.14 -12.70
N ARG A 3 2.26 -30.05 -11.40
CA ARG A 3 1.58 -28.91 -10.76
C ARG A 3 2.68 -27.94 -10.41
N GLY A 4 2.80 -26.86 -11.18
CA GLY A 4 3.68 -25.74 -10.85
C GLY A 4 3.13 -25.00 -9.64
N GLU A 5 3.95 -24.88 -8.61
CA GLU A 5 3.72 -24.02 -7.46
C GLU A 5 3.84 -22.56 -7.92
N ALA A 6 2.82 -21.75 -7.65
CA ALA A 6 2.81 -20.34 -8.04
C ALA A 6 3.39 -19.49 -6.91
N GLU A 7 4.55 -18.88 -7.17
CA GLU A 7 5.21 -17.89 -6.33
C GLU A 7 4.78 -16.49 -6.80
N ALA A 8 4.38 -15.59 -5.90
CA ALA A 8 3.87 -14.27 -6.29
C ALA A 8 4.33 -13.16 -5.35
N CYS A 9 4.48 -11.95 -5.92
CA CYS A 9 5.03 -10.75 -5.34
C CYS A 9 4.07 -9.55 -5.54
N CYS A 10 3.89 -8.69 -4.53
CA CYS A 10 2.88 -7.63 -4.55
C CYS A 10 3.37 -6.31 -5.18
N LEU A 11 2.66 -5.82 -6.20
CA LEU A 11 2.55 -4.38 -6.58
C LEU A 11 1.38 -4.23 -7.56
N ILE A 12 0.58 -3.15 -7.49
CA ILE A 12 -0.04 -2.41 -8.62
C ILE A 12 -1.16 -1.48 -8.08
N GLN A 13 -1.08 -0.20 -8.46
CA GLN A 13 -2.19 0.75 -8.46
C GLN A 13 -3.04 0.59 -9.74
N ALA A 14 -4.37 0.48 -9.60
CA ALA A 14 -5.29 0.50 -10.75
C ALA A 14 -6.12 1.80 -10.75
N VAL A 15 -5.96 2.62 -11.80
CA VAL A 15 -6.85 3.76 -12.07
C VAL A 15 -7.85 3.34 -13.16
N ALA A 16 -9.12 3.16 -12.78
CA ALA A 16 -10.21 3.01 -13.73
C ALA A 16 -11.11 4.26 -13.68
N THR A 17 -11.22 5.00 -14.78
CA THR A 17 -12.19 6.10 -14.91
C THR A 17 -13.10 5.84 -16.10
N LYS A 18 -14.40 5.66 -15.83
CA LYS A 18 -15.43 5.50 -16.86
C LYS A 18 -15.94 6.89 -17.27
N LEU A 19 -15.65 7.31 -18.50
CA LEU A 19 -16.16 8.55 -19.09
C LEU A 19 -17.62 8.33 -19.53
N LEU A 20 -18.59 8.88 -18.80
CA LEU A 20 -19.94 9.12 -19.33
C LEU A 20 -20.06 10.61 -19.67
N ALA A 21 -19.81 10.94 -20.93
CA ALA A 21 -20.08 12.27 -21.45
C ALA A 21 -21.60 12.51 -21.51
N ARG A 22 -22.09 13.56 -20.84
CA ARG A 22 -23.42 14.11 -21.12
C ARG A 22 -23.31 15.05 -22.33
N PRO A 23 -24.23 15.00 -23.31
CA PRO A 23 -24.20 15.89 -24.46
C PRO A 23 -24.74 17.28 -24.07
N GLY A 24 -23.92 18.31 -24.27
CA GLY A 24 -24.33 19.71 -24.18
C GLY A 24 -23.31 20.60 -23.47
N HIS A 25 -22.54 21.36 -24.26
CA HIS A 25 -21.53 22.38 -23.93
C HIS A 25 -20.12 21.91 -23.52
N PRO A 26 -19.10 22.08 -24.39
CA PRO A 26 -17.71 21.96 -23.99
C PRO A 26 -17.17 23.36 -23.64
N VAL A 27 -17.21 23.71 -22.35
CA VAL A 27 -16.05 24.42 -21.80
C VAL A 27 -15.12 23.30 -21.37
N LEU A 28 -14.17 22.94 -22.24
CA LEU A 28 -13.10 22.02 -21.86
C LEU A 28 -12.30 22.76 -20.78
N THR A 29 -12.57 22.46 -19.52
CA THR A 29 -11.79 22.98 -18.42
C THR A 29 -10.35 22.50 -18.59
N GLN A 30 -9.37 23.31 -18.17
CA GLN A 30 -7.96 22.93 -18.21
C GLN A 30 -7.72 21.56 -17.55
N ASP A 31 -8.45 21.30 -16.45
CA ASP A 31 -8.57 20.02 -15.77
C ASP A 31 -8.94 18.84 -16.71
N TYR A 32 -9.87 19.03 -17.63
CA TYR A 32 -10.29 17.99 -18.58
C TYR A 32 -9.19 17.68 -19.60
N LEU A 33 -8.51 18.71 -20.11
CA LEU A 33 -7.42 18.54 -21.07
C LEU A 33 -6.22 17.83 -20.40
N GLU A 34 -5.87 18.23 -19.18
CA GLU A 34 -4.80 17.59 -18.39
C GLU A 34 -5.12 16.13 -18.09
N ARG A 35 -6.36 15.81 -17.68
CA ARG A 35 -6.79 14.40 -17.46
C ARG A 35 -6.76 13.57 -18.74
N THR A 36 -7.16 14.16 -19.88
CA THR A 36 -7.15 13.46 -21.17
C THR A 36 -5.72 13.20 -21.64
N GLN A 37 -4.82 14.15 -21.43
CA GLN A 37 -3.40 13.99 -21.74
C GLN A 37 -2.73 12.94 -20.85
N LEU A 38 -2.99 12.98 -19.54
CA LEU A 38 -2.50 11.98 -18.60
C LEU A 38 -3.04 10.58 -18.93
N HIS A 39 -4.32 10.48 -19.29
CA HIS A 39 -4.90 9.22 -19.73
C HIS A 39 -4.20 8.66 -20.97
N ARG A 40 -3.93 9.52 -21.97
CA ARG A 40 -3.20 9.11 -23.17
C ARG A 40 -1.78 8.65 -22.84
N GLN A 41 -1.06 9.39 -21.99
CA GLN A 41 0.27 8.97 -21.52
C GLN A 41 0.25 7.60 -20.83
N HIS A 42 -0.79 7.31 -20.04
CA HIS A 42 -0.93 5.99 -19.42
C HIS A 42 -1.21 4.90 -20.46
N VAL A 43 -2.07 5.15 -21.45
CA VAL A 43 -2.36 4.18 -22.53
C VAL A 43 -1.09 3.92 -23.35
N ASP A 44 -0.40 4.98 -23.78
CA ASP A 44 0.84 4.88 -24.55
C ASP A 44 1.91 4.10 -23.78
N PHE A 45 2.03 4.29 -22.46
CA PHE A 45 2.92 3.51 -21.60
C PHE A 45 2.65 1.99 -21.67
N PHE A 46 1.38 1.57 -21.71
CA PHE A 46 1.04 0.16 -21.86
C PHE A 46 1.28 -0.32 -23.30
N ASP A 47 0.85 0.45 -24.30
CA ASP A 47 0.95 0.10 -25.72
C ASP A 47 2.41 -0.02 -26.20
N ASP A 48 3.30 0.81 -25.66
CA ASP A 48 4.75 0.78 -25.93
C ASP A 48 5.47 -0.38 -25.20
N GLY A 49 4.74 -1.22 -24.45
CA GLY A 49 5.33 -2.35 -23.74
C GLY A 49 6.21 -1.94 -22.56
N HIS A 50 6.12 -0.69 -22.08
CA HIS A 50 6.84 -0.23 -20.89
C HIS A 50 6.24 -0.79 -19.59
N HIS A 51 5.11 -1.51 -19.69
CA HIS A 51 4.54 -2.24 -18.58
C HIS A 51 5.39 -3.47 -18.25
N HIS A 52 6.38 -3.28 -17.38
CA HIS A 52 7.05 -4.39 -16.71
C HIS A 52 6.18 -4.90 -15.56
N LEU A 53 4.89 -5.15 -15.79
CA LEU A 53 4.03 -5.71 -14.75
C LEU A 53 3.92 -7.20 -15.02
N GLY A 54 4.20 -8.00 -14.00
CA GLY A 54 4.02 -9.44 -14.08
C GLY A 54 2.56 -9.83 -14.30
N LYS A 55 2.25 -11.12 -14.30
CA LYS A 55 0.88 -11.59 -14.45
C LYS A 55 0.07 -11.29 -13.19
N LEU A 56 -0.97 -10.45 -13.29
CA LEU A 56 -1.93 -10.25 -12.20
C LEU A 56 -2.75 -11.52 -11.97
N TRP A 57 -2.66 -12.10 -10.76
CA TRP A 57 -3.42 -13.29 -10.37
C TRP A 57 -4.72 -12.95 -9.65
N ALA A 58 -4.64 -12.00 -8.73
CA ALA A 58 -5.76 -11.56 -7.93
C ALA A 58 -5.52 -10.12 -7.45
N GLY A 59 -6.58 -9.44 -7.07
CA GLY A 59 -6.50 -8.17 -6.36
C GLY A 59 -7.73 -8.00 -5.50
N SER A 60 -7.62 -7.14 -4.49
CA SER A 60 -8.73 -6.82 -3.60
C SER A 60 -9.90 -6.18 -4.37
N GLY A 61 -9.57 -5.32 -5.34
CA GLY A 61 -10.53 -4.47 -6.04
C GLY A 61 -10.72 -3.13 -5.32
N LEU A 62 -11.09 -2.10 -6.08
CA LEU A 62 -11.09 -0.69 -5.67
C LEU A 62 -11.87 -0.40 -4.37
N LEU A 63 -12.94 -1.15 -4.11
CA LEU A 63 -13.85 -0.92 -2.99
C LEU A 63 -13.72 -1.95 -1.88
N ALA A 64 -12.73 -2.83 -1.94
CA ALA A 64 -12.58 -3.85 -0.93
C ALA A 64 -12.29 -3.23 0.43
N ARG A 65 -13.02 -3.72 1.42
CA ARG A 65 -12.88 -3.33 2.82
C ARG A 65 -12.90 -4.54 3.73
N THR A 66 -12.27 -4.41 4.89
CA THR A 66 -12.51 -5.34 5.99
C THR A 66 -13.92 -5.13 6.54
N LEU A 67 -14.51 -6.20 7.09
CA LEU A 67 -15.84 -6.18 7.74
C LEU A 67 -15.71 -6.09 9.26
N ASP A 68 -14.66 -5.43 9.76
CA ASP A 68 -14.38 -5.36 11.20
C ASP A 68 -15.35 -4.39 11.91
N VAL A 69 -16.28 -4.96 12.67
CA VAL A 69 -17.30 -4.21 13.41
C VAL A 69 -16.78 -3.56 14.69
N VAL A 70 -15.63 -4.02 15.22
CA VAL A 70 -15.09 -3.55 16.50
C VAL A 70 -14.24 -2.31 16.28
N THR A 71 -13.37 -2.36 15.28
CA THR A 71 -12.42 -1.28 15.00
C THR A 71 -12.80 -0.44 13.77
N GLY A 72 -13.88 -0.81 13.10
CA GLY A 72 -14.38 -0.19 11.89
C GLY A 72 -13.75 -0.78 10.62
N PRO A 73 -14.41 -0.59 9.46
CA PRO A 73 -13.89 -1.07 8.18
C PRO A 73 -12.57 -0.37 7.83
N ARG A 74 -11.67 -1.11 7.18
CA ARG A 74 -10.39 -0.64 6.66
C ARG A 74 -10.31 -0.87 5.16
N ARG A 75 -9.59 -0.03 4.43
CA ARG A 75 -9.35 -0.24 2.99
C ARG A 75 -8.42 -1.43 2.81
N LEU A 76 -8.77 -2.26 1.83
CA LEU A 76 -7.90 -3.29 1.28
C LEU A 76 -7.54 -2.88 -0.15
N ASP A 77 -6.31 -2.43 -0.34
CA ASP A 77 -5.77 -2.10 -1.66
C ASP A 77 -4.50 -2.92 -1.89
N TRP A 78 -4.67 -4.07 -2.53
CA TRP A 78 -3.58 -4.98 -2.82
C TRP A 78 -3.81 -5.72 -4.14
N ALA A 79 -2.71 -6.08 -4.79
CA ALA A 79 -2.69 -6.90 -5.99
C ALA A 79 -1.59 -7.96 -5.86
N LEU A 80 -1.92 -9.19 -6.21
CA LEU A 80 -0.99 -10.31 -6.25
C LEU A 80 -0.51 -10.52 -7.69
N VAL A 81 0.78 -10.31 -7.90
CA VAL A 81 1.39 -10.35 -9.23
C VAL A 81 2.46 -11.43 -9.27
N ASP A 82 2.44 -12.21 -10.34
CA ASP A 82 3.50 -13.17 -10.64
C ASP A 82 4.55 -12.47 -11.50
N VAL A 83 5.65 -12.14 -10.82
CA VAL A 83 6.74 -11.32 -11.34
C VAL A 83 7.83 -12.25 -11.86
N GLU A 84 8.40 -11.88 -13.02
CA GLU A 84 9.55 -12.57 -13.61
C GLU A 84 10.66 -12.81 -12.57
N ALA A 85 11.26 -14.00 -12.57
CA ALA A 85 12.26 -14.41 -11.59
C ALA A 85 13.42 -13.41 -11.42
N SER A 86 13.83 -12.74 -12.50
CA SER A 86 14.89 -11.71 -12.49
C SER A 86 14.53 -10.46 -11.69
N ARG A 87 13.25 -10.26 -11.39
CA ARG A 87 12.68 -9.10 -10.69
C ARG A 87 12.07 -9.47 -9.33
N GLN A 88 12.16 -10.73 -8.93
CA GLN A 88 11.78 -11.14 -7.60
C GLN A 88 12.81 -10.62 -6.60
N ALA A 89 12.33 -9.96 -5.55
CA ALA A 89 13.18 -9.53 -4.45
C ALA A 89 13.53 -10.71 -3.53
N SER A 90 14.52 -10.50 -2.66
CA SER A 90 15.00 -11.53 -1.72
C SER A 90 14.05 -11.86 -0.57
N ASN A 91 12.96 -11.08 -0.39
CA ASN A 91 12.07 -11.19 0.78
C ASN A 91 12.82 -11.09 2.12
N GLN A 92 13.85 -10.25 2.16
CA GLN A 92 14.73 -10.04 3.31
C GLN A 92 14.72 -8.58 3.73
N VAL A 93 14.96 -8.33 5.02
CA VAL A 93 15.27 -6.99 5.50
C VAL A 93 16.55 -6.50 4.80
N PRO A 94 16.60 -5.27 4.26
CA PRO A 94 17.78 -4.78 3.58
C PRO A 94 19.01 -4.81 4.50
N ALA A 95 20.18 -5.11 3.93
CA ALA A 95 21.43 -5.19 4.67
C ALA A 95 21.78 -3.87 5.36
N ARG A 96 22.59 -3.92 6.41
CA ARG A 96 22.94 -2.74 7.23
C ARG A 96 23.57 -1.62 6.39
N GLU A 97 24.33 -1.98 5.37
CA GLU A 97 25.01 -1.07 4.45
C GLU A 97 24.01 -0.23 3.65
N PHE A 98 22.88 -0.81 3.27
CA PHE A 98 21.79 -0.11 2.58
C PHE A 98 21.23 1.03 3.45
N TRP A 99 21.00 0.75 4.73
CA TRP A 99 20.51 1.75 5.69
C TRP A 99 21.55 2.83 5.99
N ARG A 100 22.82 2.46 6.13
CA ARG A 100 23.91 3.42 6.35
C ARG A 100 24.13 4.37 5.17
N ALA A 101 23.91 3.88 3.96
CA ALA A 101 23.97 4.71 2.76
C ALA A 101 22.78 5.69 2.68
N THR A 102 21.72 5.48 3.47
CA THR A 102 20.55 6.35 3.47
C THR A 102 20.78 7.54 4.41
N PRO A 103 20.84 8.78 3.89
CA PRO A 103 21.17 9.95 4.71
C PRO A 103 20.21 10.12 5.88
N ASN A 104 20.74 10.33 7.09
CA ASN A 104 20.00 10.70 8.29
C ASN A 104 18.95 9.68 8.75
N ILE A 105 19.07 8.42 8.33
CA ILE A 105 18.45 7.30 9.04
C ILE A 105 19.52 6.80 10.01
N HIS A 106 19.31 7.07 11.29
CA HIS A 106 19.99 6.33 12.35
C HIS A 106 19.05 5.21 12.74
N PRO A 107 19.13 4.04 12.09
CA PRO A 107 18.24 2.96 12.45
C PRO A 107 18.53 2.60 13.91
N THR A 108 17.53 2.81 14.77
CA THR A 108 17.59 2.42 16.20
C THR A 108 17.59 0.92 16.39
N MET A 109 17.40 0.18 15.28
CA MET A 109 17.73 -1.22 15.03
C MET A 109 19.13 -1.61 15.54
N SER A 110 19.27 -1.68 16.85
CA SER A 110 20.49 -2.07 17.57
C SER A 110 20.77 -3.56 17.39
N LEU A 111 19.73 -4.34 17.08
CA LEU A 111 19.75 -5.81 16.95
C LEU A 111 19.01 -6.33 15.69
N ALA A 112 18.70 -5.47 14.72
CA ALA A 112 17.80 -5.86 13.64
C ALA A 112 18.33 -7.00 12.78
N PRO A 113 17.42 -7.82 12.24
CA PRO A 113 17.75 -8.98 11.43
C PRO A 113 18.12 -8.53 10.00
N TYR A 114 19.15 -7.68 9.86
CA TYR A 114 19.63 -7.19 8.57
C TYR A 114 20.05 -8.35 7.67
N GLY A 115 19.53 -8.39 6.44
CA GLY A 115 19.78 -9.47 5.49
C GLY A 115 19.05 -10.77 5.79
N GLU A 116 18.32 -10.86 6.91
CA GLU A 116 17.51 -12.04 7.24
C GLU A 116 16.14 -11.96 6.55
N PRO A 117 15.46 -13.11 6.37
CA PRO A 117 14.11 -13.14 5.84
C PRO A 117 13.14 -12.28 6.66
N LEU A 118 12.28 -11.55 5.95
CA LEU A 118 11.12 -10.90 6.54
C LEU A 118 10.27 -11.93 7.27
N ARG A 119 9.80 -11.58 8.45
CA ARG A 119 9.04 -12.47 9.30
C ARG A 119 7.56 -12.13 9.24
N GLN A 120 6.72 -13.16 9.34
CA GLN A 120 5.29 -12.97 9.41
C GLN A 120 4.91 -12.54 10.83
N SER A 121 4.23 -11.39 10.96
CA SER A 121 3.73 -10.93 12.25
C SER A 121 2.76 -11.95 12.89
N THR A 122 2.90 -12.13 14.21
CA THR A 122 1.96 -12.89 15.03
C THR A 122 0.84 -11.98 15.55
N ALA A 123 -0.24 -12.56 16.09
CA ALA A 123 -1.36 -11.77 16.63
C ALA A 123 -0.93 -10.80 17.76
N ALA A 124 0.13 -11.12 18.50
CA ALA A 124 0.67 -10.25 19.55
C ALA A 124 1.46 -9.06 18.98
N GLU A 125 1.97 -9.19 17.76
CA GLU A 125 2.86 -8.26 17.05
C GLU A 125 2.14 -7.60 15.87
N ALA A 126 0.82 -7.76 15.77
CA ALA A 126 0.01 -7.21 14.70
C ALA A 126 -0.02 -5.69 14.79
N LEU A 127 -0.23 -5.00 13.66
CA LEU A 127 -0.30 -3.54 13.66
C LEU A 127 -1.42 -3.00 14.59
N ASN A 128 -2.46 -3.80 14.83
CA ASN A 128 -3.51 -3.47 15.79
C ASN A 128 -3.06 -3.41 17.26
N THR A 129 -1.91 -4.00 17.62
CA THR A 129 -1.36 -3.98 18.98
C THR A 129 -0.27 -2.92 19.18
N PHE A 130 0.10 -2.20 18.11
CA PHE A 130 1.15 -1.18 18.16
C PHE A 130 0.82 -0.07 19.15
N LYS A 131 1.86 0.41 19.83
CA LYS A 131 1.78 1.54 20.75
C LYS A 131 2.29 2.82 20.08
N SER A 132 1.76 3.96 20.53
CA SER A 132 2.22 5.27 20.05
C SER A 132 3.74 5.40 20.16
N GLY A 133 4.38 5.90 19.12
CA GLY A 133 5.84 6.09 19.06
C GLY A 133 6.63 4.81 18.78
N GLN A 134 5.97 3.67 18.60
CA GLN A 134 6.65 2.45 18.15
C GLN A 134 7.21 2.66 16.74
N ILE A 135 8.46 2.24 16.55
CA ILE A 135 9.22 2.47 15.32
C ILE A 135 8.85 1.44 14.26
N ALA A 136 8.75 1.89 13.01
CA ALA A 136 8.66 1.01 11.85
C ALA A 136 9.50 1.53 10.69
N TYR A 137 9.79 0.62 9.77
CA TYR A 137 10.63 0.83 8.62
C TYR A 137 9.87 0.45 7.36
N LYS A 138 10.26 1.07 6.25
CA LYS A 138 9.87 0.61 4.92
C LYS A 138 10.96 0.90 3.90
N VAL A 139 10.85 0.25 2.75
CA VAL A 139 11.54 0.65 1.53
C VAL A 139 10.47 0.96 0.48
N GLY A 140 10.39 2.23 0.07
CA GLY A 140 9.46 2.69 -0.95
C GLY A 140 10.15 2.91 -2.29
N ALA A 141 9.42 2.73 -3.39
CA ALA A 141 9.96 2.93 -4.74
C ALA A 141 10.45 4.36 -4.98
N THR A 142 9.86 5.36 -4.31
CA THR A 142 10.20 6.77 -4.50
C THR A 142 11.03 7.32 -3.35
N SER A 143 10.61 7.07 -2.10
CA SER A 143 11.37 7.60 -0.95
C SER A 143 12.63 6.80 -0.63
N GLY A 144 12.76 5.58 -1.15
CA GLY A 144 13.74 4.60 -0.68
C GLY A 144 13.45 4.15 0.75
N ALA A 145 14.51 3.79 1.47
CA ALA A 145 14.45 3.44 2.89
C ALA A 145 13.98 4.64 3.72
N THR A 146 13.02 4.41 4.63
CA THR A 146 12.54 5.42 5.57
C THR A 146 12.21 4.81 6.94
N VAL A 147 12.26 5.64 7.98
CA VAL A 147 11.87 5.29 9.35
C VAL A 147 10.71 6.16 9.79
N GLY A 148 9.75 5.56 10.48
CA GLY A 148 8.52 6.21 10.92
C GLY A 148 8.13 5.79 12.32
N GLU A 149 7.23 6.57 12.90
CA GLU A 149 6.61 6.28 14.19
C GLU A 149 5.12 6.02 13.99
N TYR A 150 4.63 5.01 14.68
CA TYR A 150 3.20 4.72 14.73
C TYR A 150 2.47 5.77 15.57
N SER A 151 1.41 6.33 15.01
CA SER A 151 0.54 7.27 15.72
C SER A 151 -0.56 6.53 16.47
N ASN A 152 -0.86 6.97 17.69
CA ASN A 152 -2.06 6.51 18.42
C ASN A 152 -3.38 6.99 17.80
N TYR A 153 -3.33 7.95 16.87
CA TYR A 153 -4.51 8.40 16.16
C TYR A 153 -4.80 7.50 14.96
N ARG A 154 -6.05 7.06 14.84
CA ARG A 154 -6.56 6.48 13.60
C ARG A 154 -7.13 7.58 12.72
N SER A 155 -6.92 7.48 11.42
CA SER A 155 -7.51 8.42 10.47
C SER A 155 -8.86 7.93 10.01
N VAL A 156 -9.86 8.81 10.02
CA VAL A 156 -11.15 8.57 9.38
C VAL A 156 -11.03 9.04 7.93
N VAL A 157 -11.08 8.10 6.98
CA VAL A 157 -10.75 8.37 5.58
C VAL A 157 -11.98 8.21 4.71
N PHE A 158 -12.22 9.22 3.87
CA PHE A 158 -13.13 9.18 2.73
C PHE A 158 -12.30 9.30 1.47
N MET A 159 -12.48 8.40 0.51
CA MET A 159 -11.84 8.57 -0.80
C MET A 159 -12.86 9.05 -1.82
N ASP A 160 -12.44 9.95 -2.72
CA ASP A 160 -13.31 10.48 -3.77
C ASP A 160 -13.91 9.37 -4.65
N HIS A 161 -13.18 8.26 -4.82
CA HIS A 161 -13.61 7.09 -5.59
C HIS A 161 -14.83 6.38 -4.98
N ASP A 162 -15.05 6.52 -3.66
CA ASP A 162 -16.19 5.93 -2.96
C ASP A 162 -17.52 6.58 -3.39
N SER A 163 -17.46 7.81 -3.90
CA SER A 163 -18.64 8.55 -4.37
C SER A 163 -19.19 8.00 -5.70
N HIS A 164 -18.35 7.39 -6.53
CA HIS A 164 -18.67 7.01 -7.91
C HIS A 164 -19.38 5.65 -8.05
N VAL A 165 -19.46 4.84 -6.98
CA VAL A 165 -20.04 3.48 -7.05
C VAL A 165 -21.36 3.33 -6.28
N ALA A 166 -21.79 4.36 -5.56
CA ALA A 166 -23.08 4.41 -4.87
C ALA A 166 -24.32 4.45 -5.80
N GLN A 167 -24.17 4.20 -7.11
CA GLN A 167 -25.26 4.21 -8.09
C GLN A 167 -25.70 2.81 -8.56
N SER A 168 -25.12 1.71 -8.06
CA SER A 168 -25.67 0.38 -8.35
C SER A 168 -26.80 0.06 -7.37
N HIS A 169 -28.03 0.03 -7.89
CA HIS A 169 -29.31 -0.20 -7.20
C HIS A 169 -29.49 -1.62 -6.60
N THR A 170 -28.50 -2.13 -5.86
CA THR A 170 -28.61 -3.40 -5.15
C THR A 170 -27.92 -3.29 -3.79
N ASN A 171 -28.74 -3.16 -2.75
CA ASN A 171 -28.48 -3.39 -1.33
C ASN A 171 -27.16 -2.88 -0.70
N GLU A 172 -27.36 -1.88 0.17
CA GLU A 172 -26.59 -1.48 1.35
C GLU A 172 -25.38 -0.53 1.19
N ASP A 173 -25.51 0.58 1.94
CA ASP A 173 -24.70 1.79 2.13
C ASP A 173 -23.19 1.61 2.42
N VAL A 174 -22.65 0.39 2.36
CA VAL A 174 -21.25 0.09 2.72
C VAL A 174 -20.26 0.86 1.83
N SER A 175 -20.63 1.13 0.57
CA SER A 175 -19.82 1.87 -0.41
C SER A 175 -19.51 3.32 -0.01
N ARG A 176 -20.23 3.93 0.94
CA ARG A 176 -19.98 5.30 1.43
C ARG A 176 -19.47 5.37 2.86
N SER A 177 -19.28 4.22 3.50
CA SER A 177 -18.77 4.18 4.87
C SER A 177 -17.31 4.65 4.91
N PRO A 178 -16.94 5.52 5.88
CA PRO A 178 -15.55 5.89 6.08
C PRO A 178 -14.73 4.69 6.53
N THR A 179 -13.43 4.72 6.27
CA THR A 179 -12.50 3.75 6.86
C THR A 179 -11.67 4.30 8.00
N PHE A 180 -11.21 3.40 8.87
CA PHE A 180 -10.47 3.70 10.08
C PHE A 180 -9.05 3.16 10.00
N GLU A 181 -8.14 4.02 9.54
CA GLU A 181 -6.85 3.59 9.02
C GLU A 181 -5.73 3.85 10.02
N HIS A 182 -4.74 2.95 10.03
CA HIS A 182 -3.54 3.10 10.83
C HIS A 182 -2.64 4.17 10.24
N VAL A 183 -2.04 4.96 11.12
CA VAL A 183 -1.24 6.12 10.74
C VAL A 183 0.21 5.96 11.16
N PHE A 184 1.10 6.18 10.22
CA PHE A 184 2.52 6.42 10.48
C PHE A 184 2.89 7.86 10.09
N ILE A 185 3.78 8.45 10.88
CA ILE A 185 4.39 9.75 10.64
C ILE A 185 5.90 9.58 10.52
N ALA A 186 6.59 10.63 10.06
CA ALA A 186 8.05 10.66 10.07
C ALA A 186 8.56 10.42 11.51
N GLY A 187 9.59 9.59 11.66
CA GLY A 187 10.20 9.36 12.97
C GLY A 187 10.81 10.63 13.54
N ASN A 188 10.98 10.70 14.86
CA ASN A 188 11.54 11.87 15.52
C ASN A 188 12.95 12.19 14.98
N GLY A 189 13.17 13.44 14.55
CA GLY A 189 14.42 13.87 13.93
C GLY A 189 14.60 13.47 12.45
N ALA A 190 13.61 12.81 11.83
CA ALA A 190 13.65 12.50 10.41
C ALA A 190 13.51 13.76 9.55
N ILE A 191 14.36 13.86 8.52
CA ILE A 191 14.38 15.01 7.58
C ILE A 191 13.38 14.80 6.42
N LYS A 192 12.93 13.57 6.21
CA LYS A 192 12.00 13.18 5.14
C LYS A 192 10.75 12.55 5.72
N PRO A 193 9.59 12.68 5.04
CA PRO A 193 8.37 12.01 5.44
C PRO A 193 8.55 10.49 5.42
N PHE A 194 7.74 9.77 6.21
CA PHE A 194 7.79 8.32 6.23
C PHE A 194 7.48 7.72 4.85
N ALA A 195 6.55 8.29 4.09
CA ALA A 195 6.26 7.90 2.71
C ALA A 195 5.98 9.14 1.85
N THR A 196 6.19 8.98 0.54
CA THR A 196 5.88 9.98 -0.49
C THR A 196 4.98 9.41 -1.57
N HIS A 197 4.48 10.27 -2.46
CA HIS A 197 3.74 9.82 -3.64
C HIS A 197 4.60 8.81 -4.43
N GLY A 198 4.03 7.66 -4.78
CA GLY A 198 4.74 6.56 -5.43
C GLY A 198 5.23 5.44 -4.50
N ASP A 199 5.07 5.58 -3.17
CA ASP A 199 5.40 4.52 -2.21
C ASP A 199 4.21 3.58 -1.88
N CYS A 200 3.05 3.77 -2.51
CA CYS A 200 1.92 2.85 -2.33
C CYS A 200 2.33 1.41 -2.71
N GLY A 201 1.93 0.44 -1.90
CA GLY A 201 2.36 -0.96 -2.00
C GLY A 201 3.68 -1.26 -1.27
N ALA A 202 4.38 -0.25 -0.72
CA ALA A 202 5.54 -0.51 0.11
C ALA A 202 5.14 -1.24 1.39
N VAL A 203 5.93 -2.25 1.77
CA VAL A 203 5.72 -3.00 3.00
C VAL A 203 6.36 -2.30 4.19
N VAL A 204 5.62 -2.28 5.29
CA VAL A 204 6.03 -1.77 6.59
C VAL A 204 6.40 -2.93 7.50
N PHE A 205 7.54 -2.84 8.17
CA PHE A 205 8.02 -3.83 9.14
C PHE A 205 8.61 -3.17 10.39
N ASP A 206 8.67 -3.89 11.50
CA ASP A 206 9.18 -3.40 12.79
C ASP A 206 10.70 -3.56 12.97
N GLU A 207 11.21 -3.25 14.17
CA GLU A 207 12.64 -3.37 14.51
C GLU A 207 13.15 -4.82 14.47
N GLU A 208 12.24 -5.80 14.58
CA GLU A 208 12.49 -7.24 14.54
C GLU A 208 12.29 -7.85 13.14
N GLY A 209 12.05 -7.03 12.12
CA GLY A 209 11.83 -7.47 10.74
C GLY A 209 10.49 -8.18 10.51
N GLN A 210 9.53 -8.04 11.44
CA GLN A 210 8.17 -8.54 11.26
C GLN A 210 7.42 -7.61 10.34
N VAL A 211 6.78 -8.18 9.33
CA VAL A 211 5.90 -7.44 8.45
C VAL A 211 4.63 -7.08 9.22
N VAL A 212 4.28 -5.80 9.27
CA VAL A 212 3.13 -5.31 10.03
C VAL A 212 2.06 -4.65 9.16
N GLY A 213 2.43 -4.14 7.98
CA GLY A 213 1.45 -3.50 7.13
C GLY A 213 1.89 -3.21 5.72
N LEU A 214 0.94 -2.67 4.96
CA LEU A 214 1.09 -2.27 3.57
C LEU A 214 0.67 -0.80 3.43
N VAL A 215 1.56 0.05 2.90
CA VAL A 215 1.22 1.45 2.59
C VAL A 215 0.19 1.46 1.48
N PHE A 216 -0.97 2.07 1.69
CA PHE A 216 -1.97 2.24 0.61
C PHE A 216 -2.15 3.71 0.22
N GLY A 217 -1.80 4.65 1.09
CA GLY A 217 -1.95 6.06 0.79
C GLY A 217 -1.40 6.98 1.86
N GLY A 218 -1.75 8.25 1.75
CA GLY A 218 -1.31 9.27 2.69
C GLY A 218 -1.85 10.63 2.31
N ARG A 219 -1.68 11.58 3.22
CA ARG A 219 -2.00 12.98 3.01
C ARG A 219 -0.97 13.85 3.69
N THR A 220 -0.59 14.94 3.06
CA THR A 220 0.16 16.01 3.70
C THR A 220 -0.87 17.04 4.21
N PRO A 221 -1.09 17.17 5.53
CA PRO A 221 -1.93 18.23 6.04
C PRO A 221 -1.30 19.58 5.69
N GLU A 222 -2.10 20.52 5.20
CA GLU A 222 -1.63 21.88 4.96
C GLU A 222 -1.21 22.52 6.30
N GLN A 223 -0.10 23.26 6.31
CA GLN A 223 0.34 24.15 7.39
C GLN A 223 0.75 23.51 8.74
N THR A 224 0.77 22.18 8.90
CA THR A 224 1.08 21.59 10.20
C THR A 224 2.57 21.40 10.49
N GLY A 225 3.44 21.47 9.48
CA GLY A 225 4.87 21.16 9.63
C GLY A 225 5.19 19.71 10.04
N LEU A 226 4.17 18.89 10.32
CA LEU A 226 4.25 17.49 10.78
C LEU A 226 4.63 16.51 9.66
N GLY A 227 4.83 16.99 8.44
CA GLY A 227 5.09 16.15 7.27
C GLY A 227 3.87 15.37 6.80
N ALA A 228 4.08 14.43 5.88
CA ALA A 228 3.02 13.58 5.36
C ALA A 228 2.58 12.54 6.40
N VAL A 229 1.27 12.40 6.57
CA VAL A 229 0.61 11.30 7.28
C VAL A 229 0.46 10.14 6.32
N VAL A 230 0.92 8.97 6.71
CA VAL A 230 0.91 7.75 5.89
C VAL A 230 -0.12 6.79 6.43
N LEU A 231 -0.96 6.26 5.54
CA LEU A 231 -2.02 5.33 5.85
C LEU A 231 -1.58 3.90 5.49
N VAL A 232 -1.75 2.99 6.45
CA VAL A 232 -1.24 1.62 6.36
C VAL A 232 -2.37 0.63 6.64
N SER A 233 -2.54 -0.34 5.74
CA SER A 233 -3.43 -1.48 5.97
C SER A 233 -2.67 -2.55 6.76
N PRO A 234 -3.25 -3.12 7.84
CA PRO A 234 -2.61 -4.22 8.56
C PRO A 234 -2.36 -5.42 7.65
N ILE A 235 -1.17 -6.01 7.72
CA ILE A 235 -0.79 -7.10 6.80
C ILE A 235 -1.66 -8.34 7.00
N GLU A 236 -2.14 -8.58 8.23
CA GLU A 236 -3.00 -9.71 8.56
C GLU A 236 -4.32 -9.65 7.79
N ASP A 237 -4.85 -8.46 7.57
CA ASP A 237 -6.08 -8.25 6.80
C ASP A 237 -5.84 -8.46 5.31
N VAL A 238 -4.68 -8.03 4.80
CA VAL A 238 -4.24 -8.30 3.42
C VAL A 238 -4.10 -9.81 3.19
N PHE A 239 -3.38 -10.51 4.05
CA PHE A 239 -3.20 -11.97 3.92
C PHE A 239 -4.51 -12.75 4.10
N ARG A 240 -5.39 -12.31 4.99
CA ARG A 240 -6.73 -12.90 5.13
C ARG A 240 -7.51 -12.73 3.82
N SER A 241 -7.52 -11.52 3.26
CA SER A 241 -8.19 -11.21 2.00
C SER A 241 -7.63 -12.04 0.82
N ILE A 242 -6.31 -12.19 0.72
CA ILE A 242 -5.67 -13.05 -0.30
C ILE A 242 -6.14 -14.50 -0.16
N LYS A 243 -6.16 -15.04 1.07
CA LYS A 243 -6.61 -16.42 1.34
C LYS A 243 -8.07 -16.61 1.00
N GLU A 244 -8.92 -15.64 1.30
CA GLU A 244 -10.35 -15.68 0.97
C GLU A 244 -10.58 -15.68 -0.55
N ILE A 245 -9.99 -14.73 -1.27
CA ILE A 245 -10.13 -14.62 -2.74
C ILE A 245 -9.56 -15.84 -3.45
N SER A 246 -8.42 -16.34 -2.98
CA SER A 246 -7.78 -17.54 -3.53
C SER A 246 -8.40 -18.85 -3.07
N ARG A 247 -9.41 -18.82 -2.18
CA ARG A 247 -9.97 -20.04 -1.55
C ARG A 247 -8.88 -20.92 -0.93
N ASN A 248 -7.90 -20.29 -0.28
CA ASN A 248 -6.73 -20.91 0.34
C ASN A 248 -5.80 -21.68 -0.63
N THR A 249 -5.84 -21.44 -1.94
CA THR A 249 -4.90 -22.09 -2.87
C THR A 249 -3.51 -21.47 -2.81
N ILE A 250 -3.41 -20.18 -2.50
CA ILE A 250 -2.12 -19.48 -2.34
C ILE A 250 -1.60 -19.73 -0.93
N LYS A 251 -0.39 -20.29 -0.84
CA LYS A 251 0.25 -20.72 0.42
C LYS A 251 1.48 -19.91 0.78
N ASP A 252 2.15 -19.35 -0.23
CA ASP A 252 3.33 -18.52 -0.07
C ASP A 252 3.10 -17.16 -0.75
N VAL A 253 3.48 -16.08 -0.08
CA VAL A 253 3.40 -14.71 -0.58
C VAL A 253 4.74 -14.07 -0.26
N ARG A 254 5.43 -13.59 -1.29
CA ARG A 254 6.72 -12.93 -1.13
C ARG A 254 6.56 -11.43 -1.21
N ILE A 255 7.31 -10.73 -0.39
CA ILE A 255 7.30 -9.28 -0.34
C ILE A 255 8.53 -8.78 -1.09
N ALA A 256 8.29 -7.87 -2.04
CA ALA A 256 9.35 -7.05 -2.60
C ALA A 256 9.55 -5.81 -1.74
N LEU A 257 10.82 -5.56 -1.38
CA LEU A 257 11.31 -4.32 -0.79
C LEU A 257 12.23 -3.62 -1.77
#